data_AF-C5LN13-F1
#
_entry.id   AF-C5LN13-F1
#
_cell.length_a   1.000
_cell.length_b   1.000
_cell.length_c   1.000
_cell.angle_alpha   90.00
_cell.angle_beta   90.00
_cell.angle_gamma   90.00
#
_symmetry.space_group_name_H-M   'P 1'
#
loop_
_entity.id
_entity.type
_entity.pdbx_description
1 polymer ?
#
loop_
_entity_poly.entity_id
_entity_poly.type
_entity_poly.pdbx_seq_one_letter_code
_entity_poly.pdbx_strand_id
1 'polypeptide(L)' 'MFWTKMNVLHWHISDDVSFSLDLEGYEKLQYKNPTPLRYSADDVKRIVKFANLLGIKVIPEIDVPAHTTSWTRG' A
#
# COMPACT_ATOMS: atom_id res chain seq x y z
N MET A 1 10.57 5.86 13.37
CA MET A 1 10.37 4.44 13.74
C MET A 1 11.61 3.86 14.41
N PHE A 2 12.71 3.63 13.68
CA PHE A 2 13.92 3.02 14.24
C PHE A 2 14.48 3.78 15.47
N TRP A 3 14.71 5.08 15.34
CA TRP A 3 15.23 5.93 16.44
C TRP A 3 14.35 5.93 17.69
N THR A 4 13.05 5.66 17.53
CA THR A 4 12.06 5.62 18.61
C THR A 4 11.75 4.20 19.09
N LYS A 5 12.54 3.18 18.66
CA LYS A 5 12.35 1.76 18.98
C LYS A 5 11.00 1.16 18.55
N MET A 6 10.32 1.77 17.58
CA MET A 6 9.13 1.18 16.97
C MET A 6 9.52 0.14 15.91
N ASN A 7 8.80 -0.98 15.86
CA ASN A 7 9.15 -2.14 15.03
C ASN A 7 7.99 -2.63 14.13
N VAL A 8 6.86 -1.91 14.04
CA VAL A 8 5.75 -2.26 13.14
C VAL A 8 5.35 -1.05 12.31
N LEU A 9 5.41 -1.21 10.99
CA LEU A 9 4.79 -0.31 10.01
C LEU A 9 3.46 -0.94 9.61
N HIS A 10 2.37 -0.46 10.21
CA HIS A 10 1.04 -0.75 9.68
C HIS A 10 0.80 0.19 8.51
N TRP A 11 0.70 -0.38 7.31
CA TRP A 11 0.69 0.37 6.07
C TRP A 11 -0.69 0.32 5.43
N HIS A 12 -1.49 1.32 5.76
CA HIS A 12 -2.76 1.61 5.11
C HIS A 12 -2.48 2.12 3.69
N ILE A 13 -2.59 1.23 2.68
CA ILE A 13 -2.10 1.46 1.32
C ILE A 13 -3.23 1.76 0.31
N SER A 14 -4.48 1.51 0.71
CA SER A 14 -5.70 1.71 -0.07
C SER A 14 -6.79 2.30 0.81
N ASP A 15 -7.56 3.25 0.28
CA ASP A 15 -8.70 3.89 0.95
C ASP A 15 -9.77 4.30 -0.10
N ASP A 16 -10.84 4.98 0.30
CA ASP A 16 -11.91 5.48 -0.56
C ASP A 16 -11.40 6.37 -1.69
N VAL A 17 -10.34 7.13 -1.45
CA VAL A 17 -9.83 8.14 -2.39
C VAL A 17 -8.86 7.55 -3.42
N SER A 18 -8.10 6.52 -3.06
CA SER A 18 -7.12 5.92 -3.97
C SER A 18 -6.72 4.49 -3.63
N PHE A 19 -6.49 3.69 -4.68
CA PHE A 19 -5.86 2.37 -4.60
C PHE A 19 -4.42 2.43 -5.13
N SER A 20 -3.43 2.68 -4.26
CA SER A 20 -2.07 3.07 -4.70
C SER A 20 -1.11 1.90 -4.97
N LEU A 21 -1.56 0.65 -4.85
CA LEU A 21 -0.73 -0.54 -5.04
C LEU A 21 -0.87 -1.07 -6.47
N ASP A 22 0.26 -1.29 -7.14
CA ASP A 22 0.28 -1.95 -8.44
C ASP A 22 0.21 -3.48 -8.26
N LEU A 23 -0.86 -4.07 -8.75
CA LEU A 23 -1.15 -5.49 -8.66
C LEU A 23 -1.30 -6.08 -10.06
N GLU A 24 -0.38 -6.97 -10.41
CA GLU A 24 -0.41 -7.74 -11.66
C GLU A 24 -1.73 -8.53 -11.75
N GLY A 25 -2.46 -8.37 -12.86
CA GLY A 25 -3.77 -9.00 -13.07
C GLY A 25 -4.96 -8.27 -12.47
N TYR A 26 -4.75 -7.15 -11.77
CA TYR A 26 -5.81 -6.33 -11.15
C TYR A 26 -5.70 -4.85 -11.55
N GLU A 27 -5.35 -4.60 -12.81
CA GLU A 27 -5.11 -3.24 -13.34
C GLU A 27 -6.37 -2.36 -13.25
N LYS A 28 -7.56 -2.96 -13.25
CA LYS A 28 -8.85 -2.26 -13.14
C LYS A 28 -9.07 -1.59 -11.78
N LEU A 29 -8.47 -2.09 -10.69
CA LEU A 29 -8.55 -1.45 -9.37
C LEU A 29 -7.87 -0.07 -9.36
N GLN A 30 -6.98 0.18 -10.31
CA GLN A 30 -6.15 1.37 -10.39
C GLN A 30 -6.68 2.41 -11.39
N TYR A 31 -7.73 2.06 -12.15
CA TYR A 31 -8.15 2.77 -13.36
C TYR A 31 -8.72 4.18 -13.10
N LYS A 32 -9.26 4.46 -11.91
CA LYS A 32 -9.85 5.77 -11.57
C LYS A 32 -9.10 6.54 -10.47
N ASN A 33 -7.86 6.19 -10.16
CA ASN A 33 -7.09 7.00 -9.21
C ASN A 33 -6.85 8.41 -9.78
N PRO A 34 -7.28 9.48 -9.07
CA PRO A 34 -7.05 10.86 -9.50
C PRO A 34 -5.56 11.24 -9.43
N THR A 35 -4.73 10.45 -8.75
CA THR A 35 -3.30 10.66 -8.56
C THR A 35 -2.46 9.61 -9.30
N PRO A 36 -1.37 10.02 -9.98
CA PRO A 36 -0.46 9.10 -10.67
C PRO A 36 0.53 8.39 -9.74
N LEU A 37 0.46 8.64 -8.43
CA LEU A 37 1.40 8.08 -7.44
C LEU A 37 1.01 6.63 -7.15
N ARG A 38 1.91 5.71 -7.48
CA ARG A 38 1.70 4.26 -7.33
C ARG A 38 2.95 3.61 -6.77
N TYR A 39 2.75 2.52 -6.03
CA TYR A 39 3.81 1.63 -5.59
C TYR A 39 3.84 0.42 -6.51
N SER A 40 4.90 0.31 -7.31
CA SER A 40 5.18 -0.89 -8.09
C SER A 40 5.55 -2.07 -7.18
N ALA A 41 5.54 -3.28 -7.73
CA ALA A 41 6.04 -4.46 -7.02
C ALA A 41 7.49 -4.26 -6.52
N ASP A 42 8.33 -3.54 -7.27
CA ASP A 42 9.71 -3.27 -6.89
C ASP A 42 9.82 -2.21 -5.79
N ASP A 43 8.93 -1.21 -5.76
CA ASP A 43 8.83 -0.25 -4.66
C ASP A 43 8.46 -0.95 -3.35
N VAL A 44 7.47 -1.85 -3.39
CA VAL A 44 7.06 -2.63 -2.22
C VAL A 44 8.22 -3.52 -1.74
N LYS A 45 8.90 -4.24 -2.64
CA LYS A 45 10.08 -5.04 -2.28
C LYS A 45 11.17 -4.18 -1.64
N ARG A 46 11.41 -2.97 -2.16
CA ARG A 46 12.39 -2.03 -1.62
C ARG A 46 12.04 -1.58 -0.21
N ILE A 47 10.77 -1.23 0.03
CA ILE A 47 10.26 -0.83 1.35
C ILE A 47 10.40 -1.97 2.35
N VAL A 48 9.97 -3.18 2.00
CA VAL A 48 10.06 -4.37 2.85
C VAL A 48 11.53 -4.69 3.18
N LYS A 49 12.42 -4.67 2.17
CA LYS A 49 13.84 -4.91 2.38
C LYS A 49 14.46 -3.88 3.32
N PHE A 50 14.13 -2.59 3.14
CA PHE A 50 14.66 -1.53 3.99
C PHE A 50 14.14 -1.61 5.42
N ALA A 51 12.84 -1.88 5.61
CA ALA A 51 12.24 -2.07 6.92
C ALA A 51 12.87 -3.26 7.66
N ASN A 52 13.12 -4.38 6.97
CA ASN A 52 13.78 -5.55 7.52
C ASN A 52 15.21 -5.25 8.04
N LEU A 53 15.99 -4.44 7.32
CA LEU A 53 17.33 -4.01 7.77
C LEU A 53 17.29 -3.22 9.09
N LEU A 54 16.15 -2.60 9.40
CA LEU A 54 15.92 -1.82 10.62
C LEU A 54 15.17 -2.61 11.70
N GLY A 55 14.88 -3.90 11.49
CA GLY A 55 14.08 -4.71 12.41
C GLY A 55 12.61 -4.27 12.48
N ILE A 56 12.07 -3.67 11.41
CA ILE A 56 10.69 -3.19 11.33
C ILE A 56 9.86 -4.17 10.47
N LYS A 57 8.79 -4.72 11.04
CA LYS A 57 7.79 -5.53 10.34
C LYS A 57 6.84 -4.64 9.55
N VAL A 58 6.63 -4.95 8.27
CA VAL A 58 5.62 -4.27 7.44
C VAL A 58 4.35 -5.11 7.42
N ILE A 59 3.21 -4.50 7.72
CA ILE A 59 1.88 -5.11 7.67
C ILE A 59 1.04 -4.24 6.73
N PRO A 60 0.81 -4.64 5.48
CA PRO A 60 -0.08 -3.91 4.58
C PRO A 60 -1.54 -4.12 4.99
N GLU A 61 -2.35 -3.08 4.80
CA GLU A 61 -3.79 -3.11 5.04
C GLU A 61 -4.54 -2.81 3.74
N ILE A 62 -5.46 -3.70 3.41
CA ILE A 62 -6.45 -3.62 2.34
C ILE A 62 -7.80 -3.69 3.07
N ASP A 63 -8.34 -2.52 3.43
CA ASP A 63 -9.57 -2.42 4.24
C ASP A 63 -10.79 -2.82 3.42
N VAL A 64 -11.63 -3.69 3.97
CA VAL A 64 -12.85 -4.22 3.34
C VAL A 64 -13.92 -4.52 4.39
N PRO A 65 -15.22 -4.28 4.10
CA PRO A 65 -15.79 -3.74 2.85
C PRO A 65 -15.95 -2.21 2.84
N ALA A 66 -15.65 -1.53 3.95
CA ALA A 66 -15.62 -0.07 4.01
C ALA A 66 -14.32 0.45 3.38
N HIS A 67 -14.23 1.75 3.09
CA HIS A 67 -13.03 2.37 2.50
C HIS A 67 -12.64 1.83 1.10
N THR A 68 -13.62 1.28 0.36
CA THR A 68 -13.40 0.68 -0.97
C THR A 68 -13.97 1.49 -2.14
N THR A 69 -14.30 2.78 -1.96
CA THR A 69 -14.91 3.59 -3.03
C THR A 69 -14.02 3.68 -4.28
N SER A 70 -12.69 3.74 -4.12
CA SER A 70 -11.74 3.77 -5.25
C SER A 70 -11.63 2.44 -6.01
N TRP A 71 -12.17 1.34 -5.47
CA TRP A 71 -11.94 -0.03 -5.96
C TRP A 71 -13.04 -0.50 -6.90
N THR A 72 -14.25 0.06 -6.75
CA THR A 72 -15.50 -0.45 -7.33
C THR A 72 -16.08 0.43 -8.43
N ARG A 73 -15.64 1.69 -8.55
CA ARG A 73 -16.11 2.59 -9.61
C ARG A 73 -15.43 2.25 -10.94
N GLY A 74 -15.86 1.15 -11.57
CA GLY A 74 -15.89 1.02 -13.04
C GLY A 74 -16.83 2.04 -13.65
#